data_AF-A0A371IQ29-F1
#
_entry.id   AF-A0A371IQ29-F1
#
_cell.length_a   1.000
_cell.length_b   1.000
_cell.length_c   1.000
_cell.angle_alpha   90.00
_cell.angle_beta   90.00
_cell.angle_gamma   90.00
#
_symmetry.space_group_name_H-M   'P 1'
#
loop_
_entity.id
_entity.type
_entity.pdbx_description
1 polymer ?
#
loop_
_entity_poly.entity_id
_entity_poly.type
_entity_poly.pdbx_seq_one_letter_code
_entity_poly.pdbx_strand_id
1 'polypeptide(L)'
;MQFNFSKVTNSRLMGSMGLLIHWKNEEEDFYQYFLLDAEGLGIADYVSLKNPTIEEAYREEERLMGGFGADRLKISEEQALFLVNYFGNKNYYYEKELPGEISEYIDVIKKYKTNLTIEDLYPIICKKVTEEVEFINYMTMRFIAWDKEGLKYFSKSNEISSMHITNINGTLLKTNVISKGKGKYISEVLYEDNDGYYTCKLAFNIEKKEDDFRIKSMLVSEKEPIYDFEVFDEISKPEFVSIYSLNKQEEFIEKFYQENPFMLRSDMEDATFFTRFNFNNDHVKKDIYLISNDIKAIYYQIENKFLVGTYSEQDRKFINKILDCNYKEYLKIDEEIYFEENVLYDFVESGSNDFYDFLD
;
A
#
# COMPACT_ATOMS: atom_id res chain seq x y z
N MET A 1 19.30 -26.29 0.59
CA MET A 1 17.86 -26.56 0.80
C MET A 1 17.21 -26.83 -0.55
N GLN A 2 16.03 -27.46 -0.58
CA GLN A 2 15.25 -27.65 -1.83
C GLN A 2 14.11 -26.64 -1.87
N PHE A 3 13.77 -26.13 -3.05
CA PHE A 3 12.58 -25.31 -3.24
C PHE A 3 11.32 -26.12 -2.95
N ASN A 4 10.38 -25.56 -2.19
CA ASN A 4 9.07 -26.18 -1.95
C ASN A 4 7.95 -25.41 -2.67
N PHE A 5 7.77 -24.12 -2.38
CA PHE A 5 6.84 -23.26 -3.11
C PHE A 5 7.20 -21.78 -2.98
N SER A 6 6.57 -20.95 -3.80
CA SER A 6 6.58 -19.50 -3.64
C SER A 6 5.22 -18.91 -3.97
N LYS A 7 4.95 -17.71 -3.43
CA LYS A 7 3.75 -16.92 -3.69
C LYS A 7 4.13 -15.46 -3.89
N VAL A 8 3.39 -14.73 -4.72
CA VAL A 8 3.52 -13.27 -4.86
C VAL A 8 2.13 -12.63 -4.87
N THR A 9 1.99 -11.42 -4.35
CA THR A 9 0.75 -10.64 -4.54
C THR A 9 0.68 -10.06 -5.95
N ASN A 10 -0.52 -10.03 -6.55
CA ASN A 10 -0.76 -9.33 -7.81
C ASN A 10 -1.01 -7.81 -7.62
N SER A 11 -0.33 -7.21 -6.63
CA SER A 11 -0.50 -5.83 -6.20
C SER A 11 0.47 -4.85 -6.83
N ARG A 12 1.25 -5.22 -7.84
CA ARG A 12 2.20 -4.31 -8.52
C ARG A 12 1.55 -3.01 -9.01
N LEU A 13 0.25 -3.10 -9.29
CA LEU A 13 -0.56 -1.93 -9.62
C LEU A 13 -0.79 -0.95 -8.44
N MET A 14 -0.22 -1.18 -7.27
CA MET A 14 -0.19 -0.23 -6.15
C MET A 14 1.25 0.16 -5.80
N GLY A 15 2.22 -0.14 -6.67
CA GLY A 15 3.64 0.14 -6.44
C GLY A 15 4.39 -0.99 -5.72
N SER A 16 3.73 -1.73 -4.83
CA SER A 16 4.39 -2.76 -3.99
C SER A 16 3.83 -4.18 -4.17
N MET A 17 4.63 -5.19 -3.87
CA MET A 17 4.27 -6.61 -3.86
C MET A 17 4.88 -7.33 -2.65
N GLY A 18 4.14 -8.25 -2.04
CA GLY A 18 4.71 -9.23 -1.12
C GLY A 18 5.13 -10.48 -1.88
N LEU A 19 6.32 -11.00 -1.59
CA LEU A 19 6.85 -12.25 -2.13
C LEU A 19 7.23 -13.18 -0.97
N LEU A 20 6.72 -14.41 -1.01
CA LEU A 20 7.06 -15.50 -0.11
C LEU A 20 7.81 -16.58 -0.88
N ILE A 21 8.96 -17.02 -0.37
CA ILE A 21 9.69 -18.18 -0.85
C ILE A 21 9.86 -19.17 0.29
N HIS A 22 9.42 -20.41 0.06
CA HIS A 22 9.51 -21.50 1.02
C HIS A 22 10.50 -22.56 0.53
N TRP A 23 11.51 -22.82 1.35
CA TRP A 23 12.51 -23.85 1.16
C TRP A 23 12.37 -24.94 2.21
N LYS A 24 12.67 -26.18 1.85
CA LYS A 24 12.60 -27.32 2.75
C LYS A 24 13.71 -28.33 2.50
N ASN A 25 14.21 -28.95 3.56
CA ASN A 25 14.95 -30.21 3.52
C ASN A 25 14.49 -31.09 4.70
N GLU A 26 15.23 -32.15 5.03
CA GLU A 26 14.85 -33.08 6.12
C GLU A 26 14.93 -32.45 7.52
N GLU A 27 15.74 -31.41 7.72
CA GLU A 27 16.07 -30.84 9.03
C GLU A 27 15.56 -29.40 9.23
N GLU A 28 15.23 -28.71 8.14
CA GLU A 28 14.96 -27.28 8.13
C GLU A 28 13.83 -26.91 7.17
N ASP A 29 12.91 -26.10 7.69
CA ASP A 29 11.76 -25.51 7.02
C ASP A 29 11.95 -23.98 7.05
N PHE A 30 12.27 -23.36 5.92
CA PHE A 30 12.76 -21.97 5.87
C PHE A 30 11.88 -21.11 4.97
N TYR A 31 11.28 -20.07 5.55
CA TYR A 31 10.45 -19.11 4.85
C TYR A 31 11.17 -17.79 4.73
N GLN A 32 11.10 -17.19 3.54
CA GLN A 32 11.62 -15.86 3.24
C GLN A 32 10.48 -14.98 2.73
N TYR A 33 10.33 -13.82 3.35
CA TYR A 33 9.31 -12.83 3.08
C TYR A 33 9.99 -11.56 2.58
N PHE A 34 9.61 -11.08 1.39
CA PHE A 34 10.17 -9.87 0.78
C PHE A 34 9.06 -8.88 0.44
N LEU A 35 9.18 -7.64 0.92
CA LEU A 35 8.41 -6.52 0.37
C LEU A 35 9.17 -5.94 -0.81
N LEU A 36 8.57 -6.02 -2.00
CA LEU A 36 9.12 -5.53 -3.24
C LEU A 36 8.43 -4.23 -3.61
N ASP A 37 9.19 -3.15 -3.71
CA ASP A 37 8.76 -1.83 -4.14
C ASP A 37 9.28 -1.52 -5.54
N ALA A 38 8.37 -1.18 -6.44
CA ALA A 38 8.71 -0.95 -7.84
C ALA A 38 9.08 0.48 -8.18
N GLU A 39 8.79 1.42 -7.28
CA GLU A 39 8.79 2.85 -7.55
C GLU A 39 10.13 3.49 -7.14
N GLY A 40 10.68 3.17 -5.97
CA GLY A 40 11.87 3.88 -5.47
C GLY A 40 12.81 3.14 -4.50
N LEU A 41 12.49 1.92 -4.06
CA LEU A 41 13.33 1.19 -3.08
C LEU A 41 13.94 -0.11 -3.63
N GLY A 42 13.21 -0.91 -4.41
CA GLY A 42 13.62 -2.27 -4.72
C GLY A 42 13.08 -3.27 -3.68
N ILE A 43 13.92 -3.97 -2.94
CA ILE A 43 13.52 -4.74 -1.75
C ILE A 43 13.43 -3.76 -0.57
N ALA A 44 12.21 -3.51 -0.07
CA ALA A 44 11.92 -2.55 0.99
C ALA A 44 11.90 -3.17 2.39
N ASP A 45 11.52 -4.45 2.52
CA ASP A 45 11.51 -5.20 3.78
C ASP A 45 11.89 -6.66 3.51
N TYR A 46 12.53 -7.30 4.49
CA TYR A 46 12.89 -8.71 4.46
C TYR A 46 12.80 -9.33 5.86
N VAL A 47 12.06 -10.43 5.96
CA VAL A 47 12.00 -11.27 7.16
C VAL A 47 12.17 -12.72 6.76
N SER A 48 12.87 -13.50 7.59
CA SER A 48 12.97 -14.94 7.41
C SER A 48 12.66 -15.70 8.69
N LEU A 49 12.07 -16.88 8.55
CA LEU A 49 11.68 -17.74 9.65
C LEU A 49 12.25 -19.15 9.42
N LYS A 50 12.94 -19.69 10.44
CA LYS A 50 13.50 -21.05 10.45
C LYS A 50 12.71 -21.94 11.37
N ASN A 51 12.20 -23.03 10.83
CA ASN A 51 11.30 -23.98 11.49
C ASN A 51 10.12 -23.31 12.22
N PRO A 52 9.41 -22.34 11.60
CA PRO A 52 8.29 -21.69 12.27
C PRO A 52 7.14 -22.66 12.51
N THR A 53 6.37 -22.38 13.54
CA THR A 53 5.02 -22.92 13.68
C THR A 53 4.13 -22.41 12.55
N ILE A 54 3.00 -23.10 12.33
CA ILE A 54 1.99 -22.69 11.33
C ILE A 54 1.48 -21.27 11.64
N GLU A 55 1.33 -20.94 12.92
CA GLU A 55 0.83 -19.64 13.37
C GLU A 55 1.82 -18.50 13.10
N GLU A 56 3.12 -18.71 13.38
CA GLU A 56 4.17 -17.74 13.08
C GLU A 56 4.28 -17.48 11.58
N ALA A 57 4.26 -18.54 10.76
CA ALA A 57 4.30 -18.41 9.31
C ALA A 57 3.05 -17.69 8.77
N TYR A 58 1.86 -18.01 9.28
CA TYR A 58 0.63 -17.33 8.89
C TYR A 58 0.65 -15.84 9.26
N ARG A 59 1.07 -15.50 10.49
CA ARG A 59 1.14 -14.11 10.95
C ARG A 59 2.10 -13.29 10.11
N GLU A 60 3.27 -13.83 9.77
CA GLU A 60 4.24 -13.13 8.95
C GLU A 60 3.76 -12.98 7.50
N GLU A 61 3.08 -13.99 6.94
CA GLU A 61 2.43 -13.88 5.63
C GLU A 61 1.37 -12.77 5.62
N GLU A 62 0.51 -12.69 6.65
CA GLU A 62 -0.50 -11.65 6.75
C GLU A 62 0.07 -10.24 7.02
N ARG A 63 1.13 -10.13 7.85
CA ARG A 63 1.84 -8.87 8.10
C ARG A 63 2.32 -8.24 6.80
N LEU A 64 2.94 -9.06 5.96
CA LEU A 64 3.52 -8.59 4.72
C LEU A 64 2.48 -8.44 3.60
N MET A 65 1.53 -9.37 3.47
CA MET A 65 0.70 -9.51 2.26
C MET A 65 -0.78 -9.19 2.50
N GLY A 66 -1.26 -9.16 3.74
CA GLY A 66 -2.68 -9.01 4.09
C GLY A 66 -3.25 -7.63 3.79
N GLY A 67 -2.42 -6.59 3.88
CA GLY A 67 -2.82 -5.19 3.68
C GLY A 67 -2.96 -4.74 2.22
N PHE A 68 -2.47 -5.50 1.24
CA PHE A 68 -2.42 -5.04 -0.16
C PHE A 68 -3.74 -5.11 -0.94
N GLY A 69 -4.77 -5.76 -0.38
CA GLY A 69 -6.05 -5.94 -1.05
C GLY A 69 -5.95 -6.62 -2.43
N ALA A 70 -5.05 -7.61 -2.52
CA ALA A 70 -4.65 -8.29 -3.74
C ALA A 70 -4.57 -9.81 -3.54
N ASP A 71 -4.71 -10.55 -4.64
CA ASP A 71 -4.63 -12.01 -4.61
C ASP A 71 -3.19 -12.48 -4.46
N ARG A 72 -3.02 -13.65 -3.82
CA ARG A 72 -1.73 -14.33 -3.67
C ARG A 72 -1.61 -15.46 -4.67
N LEU A 73 -0.73 -15.31 -5.65
CA LEU A 73 -0.56 -16.27 -6.74
C LEU A 73 0.69 -17.10 -6.53
N LYS A 74 0.58 -18.42 -6.76
CA LYS A 74 1.75 -19.30 -6.78
C LYS A 74 2.58 -19.03 -8.02
N ILE A 75 3.90 -18.97 -7.85
CA ILE A 75 4.86 -18.78 -8.93
C ILE A 75 5.92 -19.88 -8.89
N SER A 76 6.71 -20.00 -9.96
CA SER A 76 7.81 -20.95 -10.00
C SER A 76 9.01 -20.45 -9.18
N GLU A 77 9.94 -21.35 -8.88
CA GLU A 77 11.25 -20.99 -8.32
C GLU A 77 11.96 -19.97 -9.20
N GLU A 78 11.95 -20.19 -10.53
CA GLU A 78 12.60 -19.29 -11.49
C GLU A 78 12.04 -17.86 -11.40
N GLN A 79 10.71 -17.74 -11.34
CA GLN A 79 10.02 -16.45 -11.22
C GLN A 79 10.30 -15.77 -9.88
N ALA A 80 10.31 -16.52 -8.78
CA ALA A 80 10.59 -15.97 -7.46
C ALA A 80 12.04 -15.47 -7.34
N LEU A 81 13.01 -16.27 -7.79
CA LEU A 81 14.42 -15.89 -7.79
C LEU A 81 14.70 -14.73 -8.75
N PHE A 82 14.00 -14.68 -9.89
CA PHE A 82 14.03 -13.52 -10.78
C PHE A 82 13.56 -12.24 -10.07
N LEU A 83 12.44 -12.27 -9.32
CA LEU A 83 11.95 -11.10 -8.59
C LEU A 83 12.95 -10.63 -7.53
N VAL A 84 13.51 -11.55 -6.72
CA VAL A 84 14.57 -11.19 -5.74
C VAL A 84 15.77 -10.57 -6.44
N ASN A 85 16.22 -11.16 -7.55
CA ASN A 85 17.33 -10.63 -8.34
C ASN A 85 17.01 -9.23 -8.90
N TYR A 86 15.84 -9.06 -9.51
CA TYR A 86 15.42 -7.83 -10.17
C TYR A 86 15.29 -6.66 -9.18
N PHE A 87 14.55 -6.86 -8.09
CA PHE A 87 14.32 -5.84 -7.09
C PHE A 87 15.56 -5.58 -6.22
N GLY A 88 16.37 -6.60 -5.93
CA GLY A 88 17.65 -6.40 -5.24
C GLY A 88 18.64 -5.56 -6.06
N ASN A 89 18.63 -5.69 -7.40
CA ASN A 89 19.40 -4.80 -8.27
C ASN A 89 18.81 -3.38 -8.33
N LYS A 90 17.50 -3.21 -8.10
CA LYS A 90 16.90 -1.88 -7.94
C LYS A 90 17.42 -1.16 -6.68
N ASN A 91 17.62 -1.84 -5.53
CA ASN A 91 18.24 -1.19 -4.36
C ASN A 91 19.59 -0.56 -4.73
N TYR A 92 20.44 -1.28 -5.48
CA TYR A 92 21.72 -0.72 -5.92
C TYR A 92 21.57 0.44 -6.89
N TYR A 93 20.61 0.37 -7.81
CA TYR A 93 20.31 1.45 -8.74
C TYR A 93 19.83 2.74 -8.04
N TYR A 94 19.03 2.60 -6.99
CA TYR A 94 18.50 3.70 -6.19
C TYR A 94 19.38 4.10 -5.00
N GLU A 95 20.56 3.50 -4.87
CA GLU A 95 21.49 3.71 -3.74
C GLU A 95 20.82 3.49 -2.36
N LYS A 96 19.96 2.46 -2.29
CA LYS A 96 19.27 2.03 -1.06
C LYS A 96 19.95 0.82 -0.44
N GLU A 97 19.89 0.74 0.89
CA GLU A 97 20.36 -0.44 1.61
C GLU A 97 19.46 -1.65 1.36
N LEU A 98 20.01 -2.84 1.52
CA LEU A 98 19.28 -4.09 1.46
C LEU A 98 18.79 -4.46 2.87
N PRO A 99 17.50 -4.81 3.07
CA PRO A 99 16.95 -5.03 4.40
C PRO A 99 17.26 -6.41 5.00
N GLY A 100 17.23 -6.50 6.32
CA GLY A 100 17.33 -7.75 7.10
C GLY A 100 18.63 -8.56 6.87
N GLU A 101 18.55 -9.89 6.94
CA GLU A 101 19.71 -10.79 6.85
C GLU A 101 20.19 -10.98 5.40
N ILE A 102 20.93 -10.00 4.88
CA ILE A 102 21.43 -9.92 3.50
C ILE A 102 22.11 -11.22 3.02
N SER A 103 22.85 -11.89 3.91
CA SER A 103 23.60 -13.11 3.55
C SER A 103 22.71 -14.24 3.01
N GLU A 104 21.42 -14.24 3.34
CA GLU A 104 20.46 -15.27 2.95
C GLU A 104 19.97 -15.15 1.50
N TYR A 105 20.12 -13.99 0.85
CA TYR A 105 19.61 -13.75 -0.51
C TYR A 105 20.58 -12.98 -1.44
N ILE A 106 21.70 -12.48 -0.94
CA ILE A 106 22.67 -11.71 -1.73
C ILE A 106 23.22 -12.49 -2.93
N ASP A 107 23.36 -13.80 -2.80
CA ASP A 107 23.82 -14.66 -3.88
C ASP A 107 22.81 -14.74 -5.02
N VAL A 108 21.50 -14.66 -4.71
CA VAL A 108 20.46 -14.56 -5.73
C VAL A 108 20.62 -13.25 -6.50
N ILE A 109 20.84 -12.13 -5.81
CA ILE A 109 21.01 -10.82 -6.46
C ILE A 109 22.27 -10.79 -7.35
N LYS A 110 23.38 -11.37 -6.90
CA LYS A 110 24.68 -11.26 -7.58
C LYS A 110 24.94 -12.33 -8.64
N LYS A 111 24.42 -13.55 -8.44
CA LYS A 111 24.83 -14.73 -9.22
C LYS A 111 23.70 -15.35 -10.02
N TYR A 112 22.44 -15.14 -9.63
CA TYR A 112 21.32 -15.72 -10.36
C TYR A 112 21.26 -15.18 -11.78
N LYS A 113 20.97 -16.06 -12.73
CA LYS A 113 20.82 -15.74 -14.15
C LYS A 113 19.56 -16.40 -14.68
N THR A 114 18.79 -15.63 -15.42
CA THR A 114 17.59 -16.11 -16.11
C THR A 114 17.43 -15.32 -17.41
N ASN A 115 16.61 -15.86 -18.31
CA ASN A 115 16.16 -15.17 -19.52
C ASN A 115 14.83 -14.45 -19.31
N LEU A 116 14.21 -14.57 -18.13
CA LEU A 116 13.00 -13.83 -17.78
C LEU A 116 13.28 -12.33 -17.79
N THR A 117 12.32 -11.58 -18.30
CA THR A 117 12.24 -10.13 -18.23
C THR A 117 11.10 -9.73 -17.31
N ILE A 118 11.12 -8.50 -16.80
CA ILE A 118 10.05 -8.05 -15.89
C ILE A 118 8.71 -8.06 -16.62
N GLU A 119 8.70 -7.76 -17.92
CA GLU A 119 7.51 -7.82 -18.79
C GLU A 119 6.84 -9.20 -18.82
N ASP A 120 7.60 -10.30 -18.64
CA ASP A 120 7.05 -11.66 -18.55
C ASP A 120 6.28 -11.89 -17.25
N LEU A 121 6.58 -11.11 -16.20
CA LEU A 121 5.95 -11.23 -14.88
C LEU A 121 4.73 -10.31 -14.72
N TYR A 122 4.61 -9.23 -15.49
CA TYR A 122 3.47 -8.29 -15.41
C TYR A 122 2.08 -8.99 -15.40
N PRO A 123 1.80 -9.98 -16.27
CA PRO A 123 0.52 -10.68 -16.26
C PRO A 123 0.21 -11.45 -14.96
N ILE A 124 1.23 -11.69 -14.13
CA ILE A 124 1.13 -12.39 -12.84
C ILE A 124 1.07 -11.36 -11.70
N ILE A 125 2.01 -10.42 -11.67
CA ILE A 125 2.16 -9.48 -10.55
C ILE A 125 1.20 -8.29 -10.62
N CYS A 126 0.52 -8.05 -11.75
CA CYS A 126 -0.54 -7.06 -11.87
C CYS A 126 -1.91 -7.74 -11.87
N LYS A 127 -2.82 -7.27 -11.02
CA LYS A 127 -4.23 -7.66 -11.13
C LYS A 127 -4.80 -7.31 -12.52
N LYS A 128 -5.71 -8.13 -13.02
CA LYS A 128 -6.39 -7.86 -14.29
C LYS A 128 -7.31 -6.65 -14.14
N VAL A 129 -7.07 -5.62 -14.93
CA VAL A 129 -7.90 -4.40 -14.98
C VAL A 129 -9.01 -4.60 -16.00
N THR A 130 -10.26 -4.36 -15.60
CA THR A 130 -11.43 -4.63 -16.46
C THR A 130 -12.22 -3.38 -16.82
N GLU A 131 -12.04 -2.31 -16.05
CA GLU A 131 -12.76 -1.04 -16.19
C GLU A 131 -11.82 0.07 -16.68
N GLU A 132 -12.32 0.94 -17.55
CA GLU A 132 -11.51 2.02 -18.13
C GLU A 132 -11.07 3.04 -17.06
N VAL A 133 -11.96 3.39 -16.13
CA VAL A 133 -11.66 4.33 -15.03
C VAL A 133 -10.58 3.77 -14.10
N GLU A 134 -10.70 2.50 -13.73
CA GLU A 134 -9.67 1.78 -12.95
C GLU A 134 -8.31 1.83 -13.65
N PHE A 135 -8.28 1.60 -14.98
CA PHE A 135 -7.04 1.72 -15.76
C PHE A 135 -6.46 3.13 -15.72
N ILE A 136 -7.30 4.17 -15.89
CA ILE A 136 -6.85 5.56 -15.87
C ILE A 136 -6.29 5.95 -14.50
N ASN A 137 -6.97 5.60 -13.41
CA ASN A 137 -6.47 5.87 -12.06
C ASN A 137 -5.13 5.20 -11.81
N TYR A 138 -5.00 3.93 -12.21
CA TYR A 138 -3.73 3.23 -12.13
C TYR A 138 -2.65 3.92 -12.94
N MET A 139 -2.89 4.24 -14.22
CA MET A 139 -1.86 4.91 -15.03
C MET A 139 -1.49 6.29 -14.51
N THR A 140 -2.46 6.99 -13.91
CA THR A 140 -2.23 8.26 -13.22
C THR A 140 -1.29 8.09 -12.03
N MET A 141 -1.53 7.10 -11.15
CA MET A 141 -0.64 6.80 -10.02
C MET A 141 0.80 6.57 -10.48
N ARG A 142 1.02 5.79 -11.55
CA ARG A 142 2.39 5.49 -12.05
C ARG A 142 3.06 6.71 -12.61
N PHE A 143 2.28 7.57 -13.26
CA PHE A 143 2.80 8.82 -13.78
C PHE A 143 3.31 9.73 -12.67
N ILE A 144 2.56 9.87 -11.58
CA ILE A 144 2.96 10.66 -10.42
C ILE A 144 4.11 9.99 -9.64
N ALA A 145 4.06 8.68 -9.43
CA ALA A 145 5.10 7.92 -8.74
C ALA A 145 6.36 7.67 -9.60
N TRP A 146 6.45 8.24 -10.80
CA TRP A 146 7.56 8.08 -11.75
C TRP A 146 7.89 6.62 -12.11
N ASP A 147 6.87 5.76 -12.16
CA ASP A 147 7.01 4.37 -12.56
C ASP A 147 7.12 4.22 -14.09
N LYS A 148 8.32 4.55 -14.58
CA LYS A 148 8.70 4.46 -15.99
C LYS A 148 8.49 3.06 -16.57
N GLU A 149 8.79 2.02 -15.79
CA GLU A 149 8.68 0.64 -16.23
C GLU A 149 7.22 0.25 -16.48
N GLY A 150 6.33 0.56 -15.54
CA GLY A 150 4.90 0.34 -15.66
C GLY A 150 4.30 1.12 -16.82
N LEU A 151 4.61 2.42 -16.93
CA LEU A 151 4.15 3.24 -18.05
C LEU A 151 4.64 2.70 -19.40
N LYS A 152 5.89 2.22 -19.48
CA LYS A 152 6.42 1.62 -20.72
C LYS A 152 5.69 0.33 -21.04
N TYR A 153 5.38 -0.50 -20.04
CA TYR A 153 4.66 -1.75 -20.25
C TYR A 153 3.27 -1.50 -20.87
N PHE A 154 2.50 -0.55 -20.32
CA PHE A 154 1.13 -0.25 -20.75
C PHE A 154 1.03 0.67 -21.97
N SER A 155 2.07 1.43 -22.31
CA SER A 155 2.08 2.29 -23.50
C SER A 155 2.85 1.72 -24.69
N LYS A 156 3.79 0.80 -24.43
CA LYS A 156 4.84 0.38 -25.39
C LYS A 156 5.63 1.56 -25.99
N SER A 157 5.69 2.70 -25.28
CA SER A 157 6.32 3.93 -25.74
C SER A 157 7.41 4.39 -24.77
N ASN A 158 8.62 4.59 -25.30
CA ASN A 158 9.72 5.20 -24.54
C ASN A 158 9.48 6.69 -24.27
N GLU A 159 8.72 7.36 -25.15
CA GLU A 159 8.38 8.77 -25.01
C GLU A 159 7.44 8.98 -23.83
N ILE A 160 6.32 8.24 -23.79
CA ILE A 160 5.34 8.31 -22.69
C ILE A 160 5.99 7.92 -21.36
N SER A 161 6.79 6.85 -21.34
CA SER A 161 7.42 6.38 -20.10
C SER A 161 8.54 7.28 -19.58
N SER A 162 9.04 8.22 -20.40
CA SER A 162 10.05 9.19 -19.95
C SER A 162 9.46 10.55 -19.57
N MET A 163 8.15 10.76 -19.77
CA MET A 163 7.43 11.92 -19.26
C MET A 163 7.40 11.87 -17.73
N HIS A 164 7.62 13.02 -17.08
CA HIS A 164 7.53 13.19 -15.64
C HIS A 164 7.23 14.67 -15.33
N ILE A 165 6.55 14.92 -14.21
CA ILE A 165 6.28 16.28 -13.68
C ILE A 165 6.73 16.45 -12.23
N THR A 166 7.02 15.34 -11.57
CA THR A 166 7.52 15.29 -10.20
C THR A 166 9.04 15.34 -10.21
N ASN A 167 9.62 15.82 -9.11
CA ASN A 167 11.07 15.79 -8.90
C ASN A 167 11.51 14.49 -8.20
N ILE A 168 10.59 13.85 -7.48
CA ILE A 168 10.77 12.56 -6.81
C ILE A 168 9.65 11.58 -7.22
N ASN A 169 9.64 10.38 -6.63
CA ASN A 169 8.46 9.53 -6.62
C ASN A 169 7.36 10.25 -5.82
N GLY A 170 6.42 10.90 -6.52
CA GLY A 170 5.36 11.67 -5.88
C GLY A 170 4.23 10.78 -5.37
N THR A 171 3.45 11.31 -4.42
CA THR A 171 2.30 10.62 -3.85
C THR A 171 1.02 11.17 -4.46
N LEU A 172 0.25 10.33 -5.16
CA LEU A 172 -1.06 10.74 -5.66
C LEU A 172 -2.06 10.81 -4.51
N LEU A 173 -2.64 12.00 -4.27
CA LEU A 173 -3.59 12.22 -3.19
C LEU A 173 -5.04 12.10 -3.67
N LYS A 174 -5.34 12.62 -4.86
CA LYS A 174 -6.68 12.62 -5.43
C LYS A 174 -6.64 12.60 -6.95
N THR A 175 -7.64 11.95 -7.52
CA THR A 175 -7.94 12.03 -8.96
C THR A 175 -9.42 12.30 -9.18
N ASN A 176 -9.74 13.09 -10.20
CA ASN A 176 -11.07 13.16 -10.80
C ASN A 176 -10.98 12.78 -12.30
N VAL A 177 -11.47 11.60 -12.64
CA VAL A 177 -11.46 11.03 -13.99
C VAL A 177 -12.72 11.45 -14.75
N ILE A 178 -12.52 12.18 -15.84
CA ILE A 178 -13.58 12.71 -16.69
C ILE A 178 -13.49 12.05 -18.07
N SER A 179 -14.47 11.21 -18.39
CA SER A 179 -14.59 10.63 -19.75
C SER A 179 -14.94 11.71 -20.77
N LYS A 180 -14.22 11.73 -21.89
CA LYS A 180 -14.54 12.52 -23.10
C LYS A 180 -15.06 11.64 -24.23
N GLY A 181 -15.30 10.36 -23.96
CA GLY A 181 -15.77 9.35 -24.90
C GLY A 181 -14.69 8.87 -25.89
N LYS A 182 -14.96 7.74 -26.56
CA LYS A 182 -14.08 7.12 -27.56
C LYS A 182 -12.66 6.82 -27.01
N GLY A 183 -12.58 6.32 -25.77
CA GLY A 183 -11.30 5.99 -25.11
C GLY A 183 -10.48 7.21 -24.69
N LYS A 184 -11.08 8.41 -24.62
CA LYS A 184 -10.39 9.63 -24.19
C LYS A 184 -10.83 10.02 -22.79
N TYR A 185 -9.85 10.35 -21.96
CA TYR A 185 -10.03 10.68 -20.56
C TYR A 185 -9.20 11.91 -20.19
N ILE A 186 -9.72 12.72 -19.26
CA ILE A 186 -8.94 13.72 -18.55
C ILE A 186 -8.93 13.29 -17.09
N SER A 187 -7.74 13.17 -16.53
CA SER A 187 -7.50 12.90 -15.12
C SER A 187 -7.02 14.22 -14.51
N GLU A 188 -7.86 14.84 -13.69
CA GLU A 188 -7.47 16.00 -12.88
C GLU A 188 -6.86 15.46 -11.59
N VAL A 189 -5.62 15.84 -11.31
CA VAL A 189 -4.83 15.20 -10.24
C VAL A 189 -4.43 16.21 -9.19
N LEU A 190 -4.37 15.77 -7.95
CA LEU A 190 -3.74 16.46 -6.83
C LEU A 190 -2.72 15.49 -6.22
N TYR A 191 -1.49 15.94 -6.07
CA TYR A 191 -0.38 15.10 -5.63
C TYR A 191 0.63 15.89 -4.80
N GLU A 192 1.37 15.14 -3.98
CA GLU A 192 2.52 15.62 -3.22
C GLU A 192 3.82 15.35 -4.00
N ASP A 193 4.72 16.32 -3.96
CA ASP A 193 6.09 16.24 -4.49
C ASP A 193 7.08 16.67 -3.39
N ASN A 194 8.36 16.73 -3.70
CA ASN A 194 9.42 17.02 -2.72
C ASN A 194 9.32 18.39 -2.02
N ASP A 195 8.61 19.36 -2.59
CA ASP A 195 8.58 20.76 -2.13
C ASP A 195 7.16 21.31 -1.90
N GLY A 196 6.14 20.43 -1.89
CA GLY A 196 4.76 20.79 -1.59
C GLY A 196 3.75 20.07 -2.48
N TYR A 197 2.57 20.66 -2.61
CA TYR A 197 1.45 20.06 -3.31
C TYR A 197 1.14 20.74 -4.64
N TYR A 198 0.69 19.94 -5.59
CA TYR A 198 0.45 20.39 -6.96
C TYR A 198 -0.79 19.78 -7.56
N THR A 199 -1.41 20.50 -8.50
CA THR A 199 -2.40 19.96 -9.43
C THR A 199 -1.96 20.06 -10.87
N CYS A 200 -2.43 19.13 -11.69
CA CYS A 200 -2.35 19.23 -13.13
C CYS A 200 -3.47 18.41 -13.79
N LYS A 201 -3.50 18.40 -15.13
CA LYS A 201 -4.40 17.56 -15.93
C LYS A 201 -3.61 16.62 -16.82
N LEU A 202 -3.94 15.34 -16.75
CA LEU A 202 -3.42 14.30 -17.64
C LEU A 202 -4.51 13.92 -18.62
N ALA A 203 -4.27 14.14 -19.91
CA ALA A 203 -5.17 13.70 -20.97
C ALA A 203 -4.68 12.38 -21.54
N PHE A 204 -5.48 11.33 -21.39
CA PHE A 204 -5.21 9.98 -21.89
C PHE A 204 -6.06 9.67 -23.11
N ASN A 205 -5.45 8.96 -24.07
CA ASN A 205 -6.15 8.23 -25.11
C ASN A 205 -5.78 6.75 -24.96
N ILE A 206 -6.77 5.89 -24.71
CA ILE A 206 -6.56 4.47 -24.43
C ILE A 206 -7.16 3.59 -25.53
N GLU A 207 -6.66 2.37 -25.62
CA GLU A 207 -7.29 1.31 -26.40
C GLU A 207 -7.44 0.04 -25.58
N LYS A 208 -8.49 -0.73 -25.87
CA LYS A 208 -8.66 -2.09 -25.37
C LYS A 208 -8.37 -3.06 -26.51
N LYS A 209 -7.40 -3.96 -26.32
CA LYS A 209 -7.02 -5.03 -27.26
C LYS A 209 -7.00 -6.35 -26.52
N GLU A 210 -7.78 -7.33 -26.99
CA GLU A 210 -7.76 -8.71 -26.45
C GLU A 210 -7.89 -8.75 -24.91
N ASP A 211 -8.78 -7.92 -24.37
CA ASP A 211 -9.02 -7.68 -22.94
C ASP A 211 -7.94 -6.92 -22.14
N ASP A 212 -6.87 -6.46 -22.78
CA ASP A 212 -5.86 -5.59 -22.16
C ASP A 212 -6.03 -4.13 -22.56
N PHE A 213 -5.84 -3.24 -21.59
CA PHE A 213 -5.80 -1.80 -21.82
C PHE A 213 -4.39 -1.32 -22.15
N ARG A 214 -4.31 -0.31 -23.03
CA ARG A 214 -3.06 0.35 -23.40
C ARG A 214 -3.22 1.85 -23.54
N ILE A 215 -2.16 2.59 -23.24
CA ILE A 215 -2.07 4.04 -23.50
C ILE A 215 -1.59 4.23 -24.94
N LYS A 216 -2.41 4.86 -25.78
CA LYS A 216 -2.02 5.28 -27.15
C LYS A 216 -1.26 6.59 -27.16
N SER A 217 -1.71 7.54 -26.37
CA SER A 217 -1.10 8.87 -26.25
C SER A 217 -1.46 9.48 -24.90
N MET A 218 -0.57 10.31 -24.39
CA MET A 218 -0.74 11.05 -23.16
C MET A 218 -0.28 12.49 -23.39
N LEU A 219 -1.03 13.45 -22.85
CA LEU A 219 -0.64 14.86 -22.76
C LEU A 219 -0.77 15.29 -21.30
N VAL A 220 0.07 16.23 -20.91
CA VAL A 220 0.17 16.72 -19.53
C VAL A 220 0.08 18.23 -19.60
N SER A 221 -0.76 18.84 -18.76
CA SER A 221 -0.77 20.30 -18.60
C SER A 221 0.44 20.76 -17.78
N GLU A 222 0.60 22.07 -17.66
CA GLU A 222 1.49 22.62 -16.63
C GLU A 222 0.99 22.21 -15.23
N LYS A 223 1.93 22.11 -14.28
CA LYS A 223 1.61 21.90 -12.86
C LYS A 223 1.42 23.24 -12.16
N GLU A 224 0.42 23.31 -11.30
CA GLU A 224 0.06 24.49 -10.53
C GLU A 224 0.22 24.16 -9.04
N PRO A 225 0.95 24.98 -8.26
CA PRO A 225 1.08 24.76 -6.81
C PRO A 225 -0.26 25.00 -6.12
N ILE A 226 -0.54 24.24 -5.07
CA ILE A 226 -1.72 24.38 -4.21
C ILE A 226 -1.24 24.58 -2.76
N TYR A 227 -1.95 25.42 -2.00
CA TYR A 227 -1.66 25.60 -0.59
C TYR A 227 -2.11 24.41 0.25
N ASP A 228 -1.35 24.08 1.29
CA ASP A 228 -1.60 22.94 2.18
C ASP A 228 -3.04 22.90 2.70
N PHE A 229 -3.60 24.03 3.13
CA PHE A 229 -4.98 24.10 3.63
C PHE A 229 -6.02 23.71 2.57
N GLU A 230 -5.82 24.09 1.30
CA GLU A 230 -6.73 23.71 0.21
C GLU A 230 -6.62 22.21 -0.08
N VAL A 231 -5.42 21.64 0.05
CA VAL A 231 -5.21 20.19 -0.09
C VAL A 231 -5.94 19.43 1.00
N PHE A 232 -5.78 19.85 2.25
CA PHE A 232 -6.46 19.23 3.39
C PHE A 232 -7.98 19.28 3.21
N ASP A 233 -8.55 20.42 2.83
CA ASP A 233 -9.98 20.54 2.52
C ASP A 233 -10.42 19.58 1.38
N GLU A 234 -9.60 19.45 0.32
CA GLU A 234 -9.93 18.63 -0.86
C GLU A 234 -9.85 17.12 -0.63
N ILE A 235 -9.01 16.67 0.31
CA ILE A 235 -8.81 15.25 0.65
C ILE A 235 -9.54 14.82 1.93
N SER A 236 -10.04 15.80 2.69
CA SER A 236 -10.77 15.59 3.93
C SER A 236 -12.02 14.74 3.69
N LYS A 237 -12.33 13.92 4.69
CA LYS A 237 -13.55 13.11 4.72
C LYS A 237 -14.04 13.00 6.16
N PRO A 238 -15.36 12.79 6.34
CA PRO A 238 -15.92 12.59 7.66
C PRO A 238 -15.27 11.41 8.39
N GLU A 239 -15.06 11.60 9.69
CA GLU A 239 -14.46 10.62 10.57
C GLU A 239 -15.32 10.38 11.79
N PHE A 240 -15.51 9.10 12.14
CA PHE A 240 -16.08 8.68 13.40
C PHE A 240 -14.94 8.20 14.30
N VAL A 241 -14.79 8.83 15.45
CA VAL A 241 -13.80 8.45 16.46
C VAL A 241 -14.53 7.79 17.63
N SER A 242 -14.22 6.52 17.87
CA SER A 242 -14.68 5.78 19.05
C SER A 242 -13.55 5.71 20.08
N ILE A 243 -13.81 6.20 21.28
CA ILE A 243 -12.83 6.27 22.37
C ILE A 243 -13.15 5.17 23.37
N TYR A 244 -12.15 4.34 23.66
CA TYR A 244 -12.23 3.27 24.64
C TYR A 244 -11.28 3.54 25.80
N SER A 245 -11.76 3.28 27.02
CA SER A 245 -10.88 3.03 28.16
C SER A 245 -10.27 1.65 28.02
N LEU A 246 -8.95 1.59 28.17
CA LEU A 246 -8.13 0.40 28.04
C LEU A 246 -7.63 -0.05 29.41
N ASN A 247 -7.80 -1.34 29.70
CA ASN A 247 -7.19 -2.03 30.83
C ASN A 247 -6.18 -3.05 30.31
N LYS A 248 -5.14 -3.35 31.10
CA LYS A 248 -4.09 -4.32 30.74
C LYS A 248 -3.47 -4.01 29.36
N GLN A 249 -3.01 -2.77 29.19
CA GLN A 249 -2.54 -2.20 27.92
C GLN A 249 -1.60 -3.13 27.15
N GLU A 250 -0.51 -3.58 27.77
CA GLU A 250 0.49 -4.44 27.12
C GLU A 250 -0.14 -5.75 26.59
N GLU A 251 -0.93 -6.43 27.43
CA GLU A 251 -1.61 -7.69 27.08
C GLU A 251 -2.59 -7.49 25.93
N PHE A 252 -3.34 -6.38 25.95
CA PHE A 252 -4.28 -6.05 24.89
C PHE A 252 -3.58 -5.75 23.57
N ILE A 253 -2.55 -4.90 23.58
CA ILE A 253 -1.87 -4.47 22.34
C ILE A 253 -1.18 -5.65 21.66
N GLU A 254 -0.54 -6.50 22.45
CA GLU A 254 0.04 -7.74 21.93
C GLU A 254 -1.05 -8.64 21.32
N LYS A 255 -2.11 -8.95 22.06
CA LYS A 255 -3.22 -9.79 21.58
C LYS A 255 -3.89 -9.22 20.34
N PHE A 256 -4.17 -7.90 20.34
CA PHE A 256 -4.82 -7.19 19.25
C PHE A 256 -4.00 -7.30 17.97
N TYR A 257 -2.68 -7.08 18.04
CA TYR A 257 -1.81 -7.19 16.88
C TYR A 257 -1.62 -8.65 16.42
N GLN A 258 -1.50 -9.60 17.37
CA GLN A 258 -1.43 -11.03 17.04
C GLN A 258 -2.65 -11.53 16.25
N GLU A 259 -3.84 -11.04 16.61
CA GLU A 259 -5.10 -11.40 15.95
C GLU A 259 -5.39 -10.57 14.69
N ASN A 260 -4.71 -9.43 14.51
CA ASN A 260 -4.84 -8.54 13.35
C ASN A 260 -3.48 -8.25 12.68
N PRO A 261 -2.73 -9.30 12.25
CA PRO A 261 -1.37 -9.14 11.75
C PRO A 261 -1.28 -8.30 10.47
N PHE A 262 -2.36 -8.19 9.70
CA PHE A 262 -2.46 -7.41 8.46
C PHE A 262 -2.46 -5.89 8.66
N MET A 263 -2.44 -5.40 9.90
CA MET A 263 -2.35 -3.97 10.20
C MET A 263 -0.90 -3.51 10.12
N LEU A 264 -0.68 -2.33 9.55
CA LEU A 264 0.62 -1.66 9.67
C LEU A 264 0.74 -1.11 11.08
N ARG A 265 1.75 -1.57 11.83
CA ARG A 265 2.06 -1.11 13.18
C ARG A 265 3.21 -0.12 13.17
N SER A 266 3.03 0.99 13.87
CA SER A 266 4.04 2.00 14.13
C SER A 266 4.14 2.23 15.65
N ASP A 267 5.25 1.80 16.23
CA ASP A 267 5.56 2.06 17.64
C ASP A 267 6.16 3.47 17.77
N MET A 268 5.54 4.28 18.62
CA MET A 268 5.99 5.63 19.00
C MET A 268 6.56 5.58 20.43
N GLU A 269 7.13 6.67 20.93
CA GLU A 269 7.77 6.71 22.26
C GLU A 269 6.82 6.25 23.39
N ASP A 270 5.59 6.79 23.41
CA ASP A 270 4.57 6.49 24.44
C ASP A 270 3.23 6.01 23.86
N ALA A 271 3.21 5.63 22.58
CA ALA A 271 1.99 5.27 21.87
C ALA A 271 2.20 4.17 20.83
N THR A 272 1.12 3.50 20.44
CA THR A 272 1.12 2.56 19.32
C THR A 272 0.04 2.94 18.31
N PHE A 273 0.43 3.11 17.05
CA PHE A 273 -0.47 3.43 15.96
C PHE A 273 -0.62 2.23 15.02
N PHE A 274 -1.86 1.90 14.67
CA PHE A 274 -2.18 0.85 13.70
C PHE A 274 -2.99 1.42 12.55
N THR A 275 -2.55 1.16 11.33
CA THR A 275 -3.33 1.44 10.12
C THR A 275 -3.87 0.14 9.54
N ARG A 276 -5.18 0.11 9.30
CA ARG A 276 -5.85 -0.99 8.60
C ARG A 276 -6.27 -0.54 7.21
N PHE A 277 -5.74 -1.20 6.19
CA PHE A 277 -6.14 -0.99 4.80
C PHE A 277 -7.39 -1.77 4.43
N ASN A 278 -8.03 -1.38 3.33
CA ASN A 278 -9.08 -2.18 2.70
C ASN A 278 -8.51 -3.48 2.12
N PHE A 279 -9.24 -4.59 2.27
CA PHE A 279 -8.84 -5.88 1.68
C PHE A 279 -9.12 -6.00 0.18
N ASN A 280 -9.51 -4.90 -0.47
CA ASN A 280 -9.64 -4.81 -1.92
C ASN A 280 -9.34 -3.38 -2.37
N ASN A 281 -9.10 -3.24 -3.67
CA ASN A 281 -8.80 -1.97 -4.32
C ASN A 281 -9.98 -1.46 -5.15
N ASP A 282 -11.23 -1.73 -4.75
CA ASP A 282 -12.43 -1.34 -5.52
C ASP A 282 -12.65 0.18 -5.56
N HIS A 283 -12.10 0.91 -4.58
CA HIS A 283 -12.15 2.37 -4.58
C HIS A 283 -11.43 2.98 -5.81
N VAL A 284 -10.46 2.29 -6.42
CA VAL A 284 -9.76 2.72 -7.64
C VAL A 284 -10.68 2.72 -8.87
N LYS A 285 -11.83 2.04 -8.83
CA LYS A 285 -12.80 2.02 -9.93
C LYS A 285 -13.68 3.28 -9.99
N LYS A 286 -13.60 4.14 -8.98
CA LYS A 286 -14.40 5.37 -8.91
C LYS A 286 -13.78 6.47 -9.77
N ASP A 287 -14.64 7.30 -10.36
CA ASP A 287 -14.20 8.51 -11.07
C ASP A 287 -13.40 9.43 -10.15
N ILE A 288 -13.80 9.50 -8.87
CA ILE A 288 -13.05 10.20 -7.82
C ILE A 288 -12.26 9.18 -7.00
N TYR A 289 -10.95 9.20 -7.14
CA TYR A 289 -10.01 8.49 -6.28
C TYR A 289 -9.51 9.45 -5.19
N LEU A 290 -9.37 8.96 -3.96
CA LEU A 290 -8.75 9.65 -2.83
C LEU A 290 -7.86 8.65 -2.12
N ILE A 291 -6.61 9.01 -1.82
CA ILE A 291 -5.65 8.15 -1.13
C ILE A 291 -6.17 7.68 0.22
N SER A 292 -6.91 8.55 0.91
CA SER A 292 -7.48 8.23 2.21
C SER A 292 -8.51 7.09 2.12
N ASN A 293 -9.08 6.79 0.95
CA ASN A 293 -9.98 5.64 0.76
C ASN A 293 -9.25 4.29 0.76
N ASP A 294 -7.92 4.26 0.74
CA ASP A 294 -7.15 3.03 0.91
C ASP A 294 -7.27 2.51 2.36
N ILE A 295 -7.47 3.44 3.31
CA ILE A 295 -7.56 3.16 4.74
C ILE A 295 -9.00 2.81 5.13
N LYS A 296 -9.15 1.68 5.82
CA LYS A 296 -10.39 1.20 6.41
C LYS A 296 -10.63 1.82 7.79
N ALA A 297 -9.60 1.81 8.61
CA ALA A 297 -9.61 2.32 9.97
C ALA A 297 -8.20 2.59 10.45
N ILE A 298 -8.09 3.49 11.42
CA ILE A 298 -6.88 3.72 12.18
C ILE A 298 -7.17 3.47 13.66
N TYR A 299 -6.16 2.99 14.37
CA TYR A 299 -6.24 2.72 15.80
C TYR A 299 -5.05 3.37 16.47
N TYR A 300 -5.30 4.13 17.52
CA TYR A 300 -4.25 4.81 18.26
C TYR A 300 -4.37 4.47 19.73
N GLN A 301 -3.36 3.81 20.26
CA GLN A 301 -3.22 3.56 21.68
C GLN A 301 -2.28 4.60 22.27
N ILE A 302 -2.79 5.40 23.21
CA ILE A 302 -2.02 6.34 24.02
C ILE A 302 -2.49 6.26 25.46
N GLU A 303 -1.56 6.15 26.41
CA GLU A 303 -1.86 5.87 27.82
C GLU A 303 -2.90 4.73 27.99
N ASN A 304 -3.94 4.95 28.79
CA ASN A 304 -5.05 4.02 29.01
C ASN A 304 -6.22 4.27 28.04
N LYS A 305 -5.98 4.88 26.88
CA LYS A 305 -6.98 5.11 25.84
C LYS A 305 -6.65 4.34 24.58
N PHE A 306 -7.71 3.88 23.92
CA PHE A 306 -7.65 3.29 22.60
C PHE A 306 -8.67 4.01 21.71
N LEU A 307 -8.17 4.82 20.78
CA LEU A 307 -8.97 5.61 19.85
C LEU A 307 -9.08 4.86 18.54
N VAL A 308 -10.28 4.85 17.96
CA VAL A 308 -10.57 4.13 16.72
C VAL A 308 -11.23 5.08 15.73
N GLY A 309 -10.50 5.44 14.68
CA GLY A 309 -10.97 6.28 13.58
C GLY A 309 -11.51 5.43 12.44
N THR A 310 -12.72 5.74 11.98
CA THR A 310 -13.37 5.07 10.84
C THR A 310 -14.07 6.09 9.94
N TYR A 311 -14.20 5.78 8.65
CA TYR A 311 -14.65 6.76 7.64
C TYR A 311 -16.04 6.48 7.07
N SER A 312 -16.78 5.58 7.72
CA SER A 312 -18.18 5.32 7.40
C SER A 312 -18.92 4.77 8.62
N GLU A 313 -20.21 5.07 8.72
CA GLU A 313 -21.03 4.57 9.83
C GLU A 313 -21.10 3.02 9.85
N GLN A 314 -21.05 2.40 8.66
CA GLN A 314 -21.02 0.95 8.52
C GLN A 314 -19.74 0.36 9.15
N ASP A 315 -18.59 0.97 8.86
CA ASP A 315 -17.30 0.50 9.36
C ASP A 315 -17.17 0.72 10.87
N ARG A 316 -17.62 1.88 11.36
CA ARG A 316 -17.74 2.15 12.80
C ARG A 316 -18.53 1.04 13.51
N LYS A 317 -19.76 0.76 13.06
CA LYS A 317 -20.62 -0.26 13.68
C LYS A 317 -19.99 -1.65 13.63
N PHE A 318 -19.35 -2.00 12.52
CA PHE A 318 -18.72 -3.30 12.33
C PHE A 318 -17.50 -3.46 13.24
N ILE A 319 -16.59 -2.48 13.25
CA ILE A 319 -15.37 -2.52 14.05
C ILE A 319 -15.71 -2.48 15.54
N ASN A 320 -16.61 -1.60 15.98
CA ASN A 320 -16.98 -1.52 17.39
C ASN A 320 -17.61 -2.82 17.88
N LYS A 321 -18.40 -3.49 17.03
CA LYS A 321 -18.93 -4.82 17.34
C LYS A 321 -17.85 -5.89 17.43
N ILE A 322 -16.84 -5.87 16.56
CA ILE A 322 -15.69 -6.79 16.64
C ILE A 322 -14.93 -6.57 17.95
N LEU A 323 -14.65 -5.30 18.28
CA LEU A 323 -13.91 -4.95 19.48
C LEU A 323 -14.65 -5.37 20.75
N ASP A 324 -15.96 -5.16 20.80
CA ASP A 324 -16.81 -5.60 21.91
C ASP A 324 -16.86 -7.14 22.01
N CYS A 325 -17.03 -7.85 20.89
CA CYS A 325 -17.12 -9.32 20.92
C CYS A 325 -15.79 -9.98 21.34
N ASN A 326 -14.65 -9.46 20.88
CA ASN A 326 -13.35 -10.11 21.02
C ASN A 326 -12.51 -9.57 22.18
N TYR A 327 -12.74 -8.31 22.59
CA TYR A 327 -11.87 -7.60 23.55
C TYR A 327 -12.62 -6.89 24.68
N LYS A 328 -13.89 -7.21 24.96
CA LYS A 328 -14.66 -6.64 26.10
C LYS A 328 -13.98 -6.70 27.46
N GLU A 329 -13.04 -7.62 27.65
CA GLU A 329 -12.30 -7.79 28.90
C GLU A 329 -11.19 -6.74 29.06
N TYR A 330 -10.76 -6.15 27.94
CA TYR A 330 -9.71 -5.14 27.85
C TYR A 330 -10.27 -3.75 27.60
N LEU A 331 -11.31 -3.64 26.79
CA LEU A 331 -11.87 -2.39 26.30
C LEU A 331 -13.25 -2.10 26.89
N LYS A 332 -13.47 -0.86 27.26
CA LYS A 332 -14.79 -0.31 27.58
C LYS A 332 -15.00 0.95 26.76
N ILE A 333 -16.08 1.00 25.98
CA ILE A 333 -16.41 2.20 25.22
C ILE A 333 -16.78 3.34 26.17
N ASP A 334 -16.16 4.49 25.96
CA ASP A 334 -16.43 5.71 26.72
C ASP A 334 -17.32 6.66 25.91
N GLU A 335 -16.91 6.96 24.68
CA GLU A 335 -17.55 7.97 23.84
C GLU A 335 -17.41 7.64 22.34
N GLU A 336 -18.33 8.17 21.54
CA GLU A 336 -18.27 8.15 20.08
C GLU A 336 -18.55 9.57 19.55
N ILE A 337 -17.63 10.11 18.77
CA ILE A 337 -17.69 11.47 18.23
C ILE A 337 -17.67 11.41 16.70
N TYR A 338 -18.43 12.31 16.07
CA TYR A 338 -18.43 12.49 14.62
C TYR A 338 -17.80 13.82 14.28
N PHE A 339 -16.88 13.79 13.31
CA PHE A 339 -16.23 14.96 12.74
C PHE A 339 -16.54 15.01 11.24
N GLU A 340 -16.74 16.22 10.72
CA GLU A 340 -16.92 16.44 9.28
C GLU A 340 -15.61 16.22 8.50
N GLU A 341 -14.48 16.30 9.20
CA GLU A 341 -13.12 16.20 8.67
C GLU A 341 -12.31 15.11 9.38
N ASN A 342 -11.12 14.79 8.87
CA ASN A 342 -10.19 13.89 9.52
C ASN A 342 -9.55 14.58 10.74
N VAL A 343 -9.46 13.88 11.86
CA VAL A 343 -9.04 14.46 13.14
C VAL A 343 -8.08 13.55 13.88
N LEU A 344 -8.29 12.23 13.83
CA LEU A 344 -7.47 11.31 14.63
C LEU A 344 -6.05 11.18 14.08
N TYR A 345 -5.87 11.25 12.75
CA TYR A 345 -4.54 11.25 12.16
C TYR A 345 -3.78 12.54 12.51
N ASP A 346 -4.44 13.70 12.41
CA ASP A 346 -3.88 15.00 12.78
C ASP A 346 -3.51 15.08 14.26
N PHE A 347 -4.33 14.48 15.14
CA PHE A 347 -3.99 14.32 16.55
C PHE A 347 -2.69 13.55 16.74
N VAL A 348 -2.53 12.42 16.05
CA VAL A 348 -1.32 11.59 16.10
C VAL A 348 -0.09 12.38 15.63
N GLU A 349 -0.21 13.16 14.56
CA GLU A 349 0.89 13.98 14.03
C GLU A 349 1.21 15.20 14.90
N SER A 350 0.23 15.74 15.65
CA SER A 350 0.42 16.91 16.50
C SER A 350 1.41 16.67 17.66
N GLY A 351 1.60 15.42 18.06
CA GLY A 351 2.35 15.05 19.26
C GLY A 351 1.67 15.46 20.58
N SER A 352 0.39 15.85 20.53
CA SER A 352 -0.42 16.05 21.73
C SER A 352 -0.67 14.73 22.45
N ASN A 353 -0.64 14.77 23.78
CA ASN A 353 -0.90 13.60 24.61
C ASN A 353 -2.37 13.46 25.05
N ASP A 354 -3.16 14.53 24.87
CA ASP A 354 -4.58 14.55 25.23
C ASP A 354 -5.42 14.93 24.01
N PHE A 355 -6.38 14.07 23.70
CA PHE A 355 -7.24 14.22 22.53
C PHE A 355 -8.22 15.39 22.69
N TYR A 356 -8.69 15.69 23.90
CA TYR A 356 -9.61 16.80 24.13
C TYR A 356 -8.87 18.13 24.12
N ASP A 357 -7.67 18.19 24.71
CA ASP A 357 -6.85 19.41 24.64
C ASP A 357 -6.44 19.74 23.19
N PHE A 358 -6.38 18.74 22.30
CA PHE A 358 -6.15 18.95 20.86
C PHE A 358 -7.38 19.51 20.12
N LEU A 359 -8.59 19.21 20.60
CA LEU A 359 -9.84 19.68 19.99
C LEU A 359 -10.21 21.12 20.39
N ASP A 360 -9.69 21.60 21.52
CA ASP A 360 -9.89 22.95 22.07
C ASP A 360 -8.95 23.99 21.41
#